data_AF-A0A819YWW3-F1
#
_entry.id   AF-A0A819YWW3-F1
#
_cell.length_a   1.000
_cell.length_b   1.000
_cell.length_c   1.000
_cell.angle_alpha   90.00
_cell.angle_beta   90.00
_cell.angle_gamma   90.00
#
_symmetry.space_group_name_H-M   'P 1'
#
loop_
_entity.id
_entity.type
_entity.pdbx_description
1 polymer ?
#
loop_
_entity_poly.entity_id
_entity_poly.type
_entity_poly.pdbx_seq_one_letter_code
_entity_poly.pdbx_strand_id
1 'polypeptide(L)'
;MATANNRAKCSICNKTHATCFCAGCSKGFCFQHLTEHRQILRRQLDEIINDHDQFQQKIIQQKQDPHNSSLFQQINEWETDSIETI
;
A
#
# COMPACT_ATOMS: atom_id res chain seq x y z
N MET A 1 -4.32 -4.67 -47.10
CA MET A 1 -5.09 -4.44 -45.85
C MET A 1 -4.50 -3.23 -45.15
N ALA A 2 -5.24 -2.12 -45.08
CA ALA A 2 -4.81 -0.94 -44.34
C ALA A 2 -4.83 -1.24 -42.84
N THR A 3 -3.67 -1.25 -42.18
CA THR A 3 -3.61 -1.28 -40.73
C THR A 3 -4.08 0.08 -40.22
N ALA A 4 -5.35 0.14 -39.79
CA ALA A 4 -5.88 1.31 -39.13
C ALA A 4 -4.97 1.63 -37.93
N ASN A 5 -4.23 2.73 -38.03
CA ASN A 5 -3.42 3.28 -36.95
C ASN A 5 -4.39 3.86 -35.89
N ASN A 6 -5.11 2.98 -35.19
CA ASN A 6 -6.03 3.36 -34.12
C ASN A 6 -5.19 3.70 -32.90
N ARG A 7 -4.50 4.83 -32.96
CA ARG A 7 -3.70 5.37 -31.85
C ARG A 7 -4.66 5.56 -30.68
N ALA A 8 -4.56 4.67 -29.69
CA ALA A 8 -5.40 4.69 -28.49
C ALA A 8 -5.44 6.11 -27.91
N LYS A 9 -6.60 6.57 -27.44
CA LYS A 9 -6.73 7.88 -26.81
C LYS A 9 -6.22 7.81 -25.37
N CYS A 10 -5.88 8.97 -24.80
CA CYS A 10 -5.56 9.04 -23.38
C CYS A 10 -6.76 8.59 -22.53
N SER A 11 -6.53 7.66 -21.61
CA SER A 11 -7.55 7.05 -20.75
C SER A 11 -8.12 8.01 -19.71
N ILE A 12 -7.48 9.17 -19.49
CA ILE A 12 -7.94 10.19 -18.54
C ILE A 12 -8.73 11.29 -19.27
N CYS A 13 -8.11 11.98 -20.24
CA CYS A 13 -8.77 13.11 -20.88
C CYS A 13 -9.53 12.79 -22.16
N ASN A 14 -9.28 11.63 -22.80
CA ASN A 14 -9.87 11.21 -24.08
C ASN A 14 -9.76 12.21 -25.25
N LYS A 15 -8.96 13.28 -25.09
CA LYS A 15 -8.81 14.39 -26.05
C LYS A 15 -7.64 14.18 -27.00
N THR A 16 -6.51 13.75 -26.47
CA THR A 16 -5.27 13.54 -27.23
C THR A 16 -4.98 12.06 -27.41
N HIS A 17 -4.28 11.72 -28.49
CA HIS A 17 -3.72 10.37 -28.63
C HIS A 17 -2.77 10.07 -27.47
N ALA A 18 -2.84 8.83 -26.99
CA ALA A 18 -1.91 8.30 -26.02
C ALA A 18 -0.52 8.28 -26.66
N THR A 19 0.43 8.88 -25.95
CA THR A 19 1.85 8.90 -26.34
C THR A 19 2.59 7.71 -25.75
N CYS A 20 2.10 7.19 -24.62
CA CYS A 20 2.69 6.03 -23.95
C CYS A 20 1.61 5.13 -23.38
N PHE A 21 1.93 3.84 -23.26
CA PHE A 21 1.08 2.83 -22.64
C PHE A 21 1.73 2.35 -21.35
N CYS A 22 0.96 2.31 -20.26
CA CYS A 22 1.37 1.68 -19.02
C CYS A 22 0.91 0.22 -19.07
N ALA A 23 1.85 -0.72 -19.15
CA ALA A 23 1.54 -2.16 -19.17
C ALA A 23 0.89 -2.62 -17.86
N GLY A 24 1.41 -2.18 -16.71
CA GLY A 24 0.87 -2.55 -15.40
C GLY A 24 -0.58 -2.13 -15.20
N CYS A 25 -0.98 -0.96 -15.71
CA CYS A 25 -2.36 -0.49 -15.63
C CYS A 25 -3.20 -0.81 -16.88
N SER A 26 -2.58 -1.39 -17.92
CA SER A 26 -3.18 -1.63 -19.23
C SER A 26 -3.90 -0.40 -19.82
N LYS A 27 -3.32 0.80 -19.66
CA LYS A 27 -3.93 2.08 -20.04
C LYS A 27 -2.98 2.95 -20.86
N GLY A 28 -3.52 3.61 -21.89
CA GLY A 28 -2.81 4.62 -22.68
C GLY A 28 -2.94 6.01 -22.07
N PHE A 29 -1.86 6.79 -22.04
CA PHE A 29 -1.85 8.16 -21.49
C PHE A 29 -1.18 9.14 -22.45
N CYS A 30 -1.62 10.39 -22.44
CA CYS A 30 -0.83 11.49 -23.00
C CYS A 30 0.28 11.89 -22.02
N PHE A 31 1.25 12.67 -22.48
CA PHE A 31 2.46 12.99 -21.72
C PHE A 31 2.19 13.61 -20.33
N GLN A 32 1.22 14.52 -20.25
CA GLN A 32 0.83 15.15 -18.98
C GLN A 32 0.28 14.12 -17.99
N HIS A 33 -0.77 13.40 -18.38
CA HIS A 33 -1.41 12.41 -17.54
C HIS A 33 -0.50 11.21 -17.22
N LEU A 34 0.49 10.91 -18.08
CA LEU A 34 1.52 9.93 -17.77
C LEU A 34 2.41 10.39 -16.61
N THR A 35 2.81 11.66 -16.62
CA THR A 35 3.62 12.25 -15.54
C THR A 35 2.85 12.26 -14.23
N GLU A 36 1.59 12.69 -14.26
CA GLU A 36 0.69 12.65 -13.09
C GLU A 36 0.49 11.21 -12.60
N HIS A 37 0.24 10.27 -13.50
CA HIS A 37 0.08 8.85 -13.16
C HIS A 37 1.33 8.29 -12.46
N ARG A 38 2.53 8.62 -12.94
CA ARG A 38 3.79 8.20 -12.30
C ARG A 38 3.97 8.82 -10.91
N GLN A 39 3.56 10.07 -10.72
CA GLN A 39 3.62 10.72 -9.40
C GLN A 39 2.66 10.05 -8.41
N ILE A 40 1.45 9.69 -8.84
CA ILE A 40 0.49 8.95 -8.01
C ILE A 40 1.06 7.59 -7.61
N LEU A 41 1.59 6.83 -8.56
CA LEU A 41 2.20 5.52 -8.27
C LEU A 41 3.37 5.63 -7.30
N ARG A 42 4.19 6.68 -7.42
CA ARG A 42 5.28 6.93 -6.47
C ARG A 42 4.77 7.15 -5.06
N ARG A 43 3.76 8.01 -4.87
CA ARG A 43 3.18 8.27 -3.55
C ARG A 43 2.59 7.00 -2.93
N GLN A 44 1.86 6.21 -3.72
CA GLN A 44 1.31 4.93 -3.26
C GLN A 44 2.41 3.96 -2.83
N LEU A 45 3.53 3.92 -3.56
CA LEU A 45 4.68 3.10 -3.16
C LEU A 45 5.31 3.60 -1.86
N ASP A 46 5.48 4.92 -1.71
CA ASP A 46 6.03 5.52 -0.49
C ASP A 46 5.14 5.22 0.73
N GLU A 47 3.81 5.24 0.57
CA GLU A 47 2.84 4.85 1.62
C GLU A 47 3.01 3.38 2.01
N ILE A 48 3.09 2.46 1.03
CA ILE A 48 3.28 1.02 1.29
C ILE A 48 4.59 0.75 2.04
N ILE A 49 5.68 1.44 1.67
CA ILE A 49 6.98 1.31 2.34
C ILE A 49 6.88 1.79 3.79
N ASN A 50 6.25 2.94 4.02
CA ASN A 50 6.06 3.46 5.36
C ASN A 50 5.21 2.51 6.23
N ASP A 51 4.13 1.94 5.69
CA ASP A 51 3.29 0.99 6.42
C ASP A 51 4.05 -0.29 6.76
N HIS A 52 4.85 -0.79 5.81
CA HIS A 52 5.76 -1.92 6.04
C HIS A 52 6.74 -1.64 7.18
N ASP A 53 7.40 -0.49 7.16
CA ASP A 53 8.38 -0.11 8.18
C ASP A 53 7.75 0.03 9.56
N GLN A 54 6.58 0.68 9.65
CA GLN A 54 5.81 0.77 10.90
C GLN A 54 5.41 -0.60 11.43
N PHE A 55 4.97 -1.50 10.56
CA PHE A 55 4.61 -2.86 10.94
C PHE A 55 5.82 -3.65 11.45
N GLN A 56 6.96 -3.55 10.76
CA GLN A 56 8.20 -4.17 11.18
C GLN A 56 8.67 -3.65 12.55
N GLN A 57 8.58 -2.33 12.77
CA GLN A 57 8.90 -1.74 14.09
C GLN A 57 8.00 -2.27 15.20
N LYS A 58 6.69 -2.38 14.96
CA LYS A 58 5.75 -2.97 15.95
C LYS A 58 6.12 -4.41 16.30
N ILE A 59 6.50 -5.23 15.32
CA ILE A 59 6.94 -6.62 15.56
C ILE A 59 8.23 -6.64 16.40
N ILE A 60 9.21 -5.79 16.07
CA ILE A 60 10.47 -5.73 16.81
C ILE A 60 10.21 -5.31 18.26
N GLN A 61 9.37 -4.30 18.47
CA GLN A 61 9.02 -3.81 19.80
C GLN A 61 8.32 -4.87 20.65
N GLN A 62 7.35 -5.60 20.08
CA GLN A 62 6.70 -6.73 20.79
C GLN A 62 7.67 -7.85 21.14
N LYS A 63 8.68 -8.12 20.30
CA LYS A 63 9.70 -9.14 20.60
C LYS A 63 10.65 -8.71 21.71
N GLN A 64 10.96 -7.43 21.80
CA GLN A 64 11.87 -6.89 22.82
C GLN A 64 11.22 -6.82 24.20
N ASP A 65 9.91 -6.60 24.26
CA ASP A 65 9.17 -6.55 25.52
C ASP A 65 7.90 -7.43 25.45
N PRO A 66 8.06 -8.77 25.57
CA PRO A 66 6.92 -9.70 25.53
C PRO A 66 5.91 -9.42 26.64
N HIS A 67 6.38 -8.98 27.81
CA HIS A 67 5.54 -8.69 28.98
C HIS A 67 4.64 -7.47 28.81
N ASN A 68 4.97 -6.56 27.90
CA ASN A 68 4.13 -5.40 27.56
C ASN A 68 3.07 -5.72 26.50
N SER A 69 2.92 -6.98 26.10
CA SER A 69 1.74 -7.37 25.32
C SER A 69 0.51 -7.43 26.23
N SER A 70 -0.61 -6.91 25.75
CA SER A 70 -1.91 -6.97 26.42
C SER A 70 -2.33 -8.40 26.81
N LEU A 71 -1.81 -9.42 26.12
CA LEU A 71 -2.06 -10.82 26.46
C LEU A 71 -1.36 -11.23 27.76
N PHE A 72 -0.11 -10.80 27.99
CA PHE A 72 0.58 -11.09 29.26
C PHE A 72 -0.06 -10.35 30.43
N GLN A 73 -0.59 -9.15 30.22
CA GLN A 73 -1.41 -8.45 31.23
C GLN A 73 -2.68 -9.23 31.58
N GLN A 74 -3.43 -9.71 30.58
CA GLN A 74 -4.63 -10.52 30.79
C GLN A 74 -4.32 -11.84 31.51
N ILE A 75 -3.18 -12.48 31.21
CA ILE A 75 -2.75 -13.69 31.91
C ILE A 75 -2.44 -13.39 33.37
N ASN A 76 -1.71 -12.31 33.65
CA ASN A 76 -1.38 -11.90 35.02
C ASN A 76 -2.64 -11.53 35.83
N GLU A 77 -3.59 -10.82 35.20
CA GLU A 77 -4.88 -10.49 35.82
C GLU A 77 -5.66 -11.77 36.17
N TRP A 78 -5.79 -12.71 35.23
CA TRP A 78 -6.44 -13.99 35.46
C TRP A 78 -5.76 -14.82 36.57
N GLU A 79 -4.42 -14.83 36.60
CA GLU A 79 -3.65 -15.53 37.63
C GLU A 79 -3.89 -14.91 39.02
N THR A 80 -3.91 -13.58 39.10
CA THR A 80 -4.18 -12.85 40.35
C THR A 80 -5.60 -13.12 40.85
N ASP A 81 -6.60 -12.99 39.98
CA ASP A 81 -8.00 -13.25 40.32
C ASP A 81 -8.22 -14.70 40.78
N SER A 82 -7.55 -15.66 40.12
CA SER A 82 -7.65 -17.08 40.47
C SER A 82 -7.04 -17.38 41.85
N ILE A 83 -5.97 -16.69 42.22
CA ILE A 83 -5.33 -16.83 43.53
C ILE A 83 -6.14 -16.12 44.63
N GLU A 84 -6.72 -14.95 44.36
CA GLU A 84 -7.58 -14.23 45.32
C GLU A 84 -8.91 -14.94 45.61
N THR A 85 -9.37 -15.81 44.70
CA THR A 85 -10.63 -16.54 44.84
C THR A 85 -10.47 -17.89 45.58
N ILE A 86 -9.24 -18.28 45.97
CA ILE A 86 -8.92 -19.50 46.75
C ILE A 86 -8.77 -19.15 48.24
#